data_AF-A0A920JXH7-F1
#
_entry.id   AF-A0A920JXH7-F1
#
_cell.length_a   1.000
_cell.length_b   1.000
_cell.length_c   1.000
_cell.angle_alpha   90.00
_cell.angle_beta   90.00
_cell.angle_gamma   90.00
#
_symmetry.space_group_name_H-M   'P 1'
#
loop_
_entity.id
_entity.type
_entity.pdbx_description
1 polymer ?
#
loop_
_entity_poly.entity_id
_entity_poly.type
_entity_poly.pdbx_seq_one_letter_code
_entity_poly.pdbx_strand_id
1 'polypeptide(L)' 'MGAVIDRTAKRIVFMASTEGGVEIEKVAEETPDKIIKVEINL' A
#
# COMPACT_ATOMS: atom_id res chain seq x y z
N MET A 1 0.81 7.59 2.11
CA MET A 1 1.32 6.79 0.97
C MET A 1 2.53 6.02 1.42
N GLY A 2 2.68 4.78 0.97
CA GLY A 2 3.85 3.94 1.23
C GLY A 2 4.17 3.05 0.04
N ALA A 3 5.36 2.46 0.04
CA ALA A 3 5.77 1.48 -0.96
C ALA A 3 6.54 0.35 -0.28
N VAL A 4 6.31 -0.88 -0.73
CA VAL A 4 6.99 -2.08 -0.25
C VAL A 4 7.47 -2.92 -1.42
N ILE A 5 8.46 -3.79 -1.16
CA ILE A 5 8.90 -4.80 -2.13
C ILE A 5 8.15 -6.09 -1.81
N ASP A 6 7.26 -6.50 -2.71
CA ASP A 6 6.73 -7.85 -2.70
C ASP A 6 7.84 -8.80 -3.16
N ARG A 7 8.37 -9.59 -2.22
CA ARG A 7 9.47 -10.52 -2.47
C ARG A 7 9.04 -11.78 -3.22
N THR A 8 7.75 -12.14 -3.17
CA THR A 8 7.19 -13.27 -3.91
C THR A 8 7.06 -12.91 -5.38
N ALA A 9 6.47 -11.74 -5.65
CA ALA A 9 6.32 -11.21 -7.01
C ALA A 9 7.61 -10.57 -7.55
N LYS A 10 8.58 -10.26 -6.67
CA LYS A 10 9.79 -9.48 -6.95
C LYS A 10 9.49 -8.12 -7.56
N ARG A 11 8.47 -7.44 -7.03
CA ARG A 11 7.94 -6.18 -7.57
C ARG A 11 7.81 -5.11 -6.49
N ILE A 12 7.85 -3.86 -6.91
CA ILE A 12 7.49 -2.73 -6.05
C ILE A 12 5.97 -2.60 -6.06
N VAL A 13 5.39 -2.51 -4.87
CA VAL A 13 3.97 -2.29 -4.66
C VAL A 13 3.78 -0.97 -3.95
N PHE A 14 3.04 -0.06 -4.57
CA PHE A 14 2.60 1.18 -3.96
C PHE A 14 1.26 0.99 -3.25
N MET A 15 1.14 1.62 -2.09
CA MET A 15 -0.08 1.65 -1.29
C MET A 15 -0.49 3.11 -1.05
N ALA A 16 -1.73 3.44 -1.41
CA ALA A 16 -2.30 4.77 -1.24
C ALA A 16 -3.72 4.68 -0.66
N SER A 17 -4.12 5.70 0.08
CA SER A 17 -5.45 5.82 0.65
C SER A 17 -5.84 7.30 0.74
N THR A 18 -7.14 7.57 0.80
CA THR A 18 -7.69 8.92 1.04
C THR A 18 -7.60 9.35 2.51
N GLU A 19 -7.23 8.45 3.42
CA GLU A 19 -7.01 8.72 4.85
C GLU A 19 -5.68 9.47 5.09
N GLY A 20 -5.54 10.65 4.50
CA GLY A 20 -4.37 11.51 4.68
C GLY A 20 -4.18 11.92 6.14
N GLY A 21 -2.93 11.93 6.62
CA GLY A 21 -2.60 12.24 8.01
C GLY A 21 -2.69 11.05 8.97
N VAL A 22 -3.01 9.86 8.48
CA VAL A 22 -2.97 8.59 9.22
C VAL A 22 -1.80 7.73 8.71
N GLU A 23 -1.19 6.96 9.61
CA GLU A 23 -0.16 5.97 9.24
C GLU A 23 -0.76 4.90 8.32
N ILE A 24 -0.05 4.58 7.23
CA ILE A 24 -0.60 3.70 6.19
C ILE A 24 -0.75 2.27 6.69
N GLU A 25 0.11 1.84 7.63
CA GLU A 25 0.06 0.56 8.31
C GLU A 25 -1.22 0.42 9.13
N LYS A 26 -1.64 1.47 9.84
CA LYS A 26 -2.88 1.48 10.61
C LYS A 26 -4.11 1.38 9.71
N VAL A 27 -4.12 2.12 8.59
CA VAL A 27 -5.19 1.99 7.59
C VAL A 27 -5.23 0.56 7.04
N ALA A 28 -4.08 -0.07 6.82
CA ALA A 28 -4.01 -1.43 6.30
C ALA A 28 -4.54 -2.48 7.29
N GLU A 29 -4.41 -2.25 8.59
CA GLU A 29 -4.91 -3.13 9.64
C GLU A 29 -6.42 -2.92 9.91
N GLU A 30 -6.85 -1.66 10.06
CA GLU A 30 -8.22 -1.33 10.50
C GLU A 30 -9.21 -1.22 9.33
N THR A 31 -8.80 -0.66 8.19
CA THR A 31 -9.67 -0.36 7.03
C THR A 31 -8.98 -0.70 5.70
N PRO A 32 -8.62 -1.98 5.48
CA PRO A 32 -7.84 -2.40 4.32
C PRO A 32 -8.51 -2.10 2.97
N ASP A 33 -9.84 -2.03 2.94
CA ASP A 33 -10.66 -1.69 1.79
C ASP A 33 -10.42 -0.26 1.27
N LYS A 34 -9.93 0.65 2.13
CA LYS A 34 -9.55 2.02 1.76
C LYS A 34 -8.16 2.13 1.14
N ILE A 35 -7.44 1.02 0.97
CA ILE A 35 -6.11 1.01 0.36
C ILE A 35 -6.21 0.58 -1.10
N ILE A 36 -5.74 1.45 -1.97
CA ILE A 36 -5.43 1.12 -3.36
C ILE A 36 -4.00 0.61 -3.41
N LYS A 37 -3.82 -0.63 -3.91
CA LYS A 37 -2.52 -1.25 -4.15
C LYS A 37 -2.24 -1.28 -5.65
N VAL A 38 -1.03 -0.85 -6.04
CA VAL A 38 -0.60 -0.85 -7.43
C VAL A 38 0.76 -1.53 -7.54
N GLU A 39 0.84 -2.59 -8.34
CA GLU A 39 2.10 -3.23 -8.71
C GLU A 39 2.74 -2.47 -9.88
N ILE A 40 4.03 -2.18 -9.78
CA ILE A 40 4.80 -1.60 -10.87
C ILE A 40 5.45 -2.70 -11.69
N ASN A 41 5.18 -2.71 -13.00
CA ASN A 41 5.97 -3.45 -13.98
C ASN A 41 7.12 -2.55 -14.43
N LEU A 42 8.35 -2.95 -14.12
CA LEU A 42 9.58 -2.32 -14.65
C LEU A 42 10.03 -3.04 -15.92
#